data_AF-A0AAV4QRW1-F1
#
_entry.id   AF-A0AAV4QRW1-F1
#
_cell.length_a   1.000
_cell.length_b   1.000
_cell.length_c   1.000
_cell.angle_alpha   90.00
_cell.angle_beta   90.00
_cell.angle_gamma   90.00
#
_symmetry.space_group_name_H-M   'P 1'
#
loop_
_entity.id
_entity.type
_entity.pdbx_description
1 polymer ?
#
loop_
_entity_poly.entity_id
_entity_poly.type
_entity_poly.pdbx_seq_one_letter_code
_entity_poly.pdbx_strand_id
1 'polypeptide(L)'
;MSQITAALAVAEAAYNFEHRDIHLGNILVRSTNAVSLKYTIHDRHFSIETVGYHVFIIDFTLSRIYCDQNVYCVGLDEIARQSNENKEVSDCIWLNHKNIYKIMAEYSKREWDKYMPITNIIWLKYMNENILDYLQKNNPQFMKLVPPNNEHNQMKAINLLRKWNDSILQHKSAMDLLNNTILGDNPIICMYE
;
A
#
# COMPACT_ATOMS: atom_id res chain seq x y z
N MET A 1 -3.10 6.01 -1.04
CA MET A 1 -3.23 4.61 -1.48
C MET A 1 -2.96 4.42 -2.97
N SER A 2 -3.77 4.96 -3.90
CA SER A 2 -3.60 4.68 -5.34
C SER A 2 -2.21 5.01 -5.90
N GLN A 3 -1.65 6.18 -5.57
CA GLN A 3 -0.28 6.56 -5.98
C GLN A 3 0.79 5.60 -5.42
N ILE A 4 0.63 5.13 -4.16
CA ILE A 4 1.55 4.18 -3.51
C ILE A 4 1.49 2.83 -4.22
N THR A 5 0.29 2.28 -4.42
CA THR A 5 0.12 0.99 -5.10
C THR A 5 0.64 1.04 -6.54
N ALA A 6 0.36 2.12 -7.27
CA ALA A 6 0.85 2.27 -8.64
C ALA A 6 2.38 2.35 -8.70
N ALA A 7 3.02 3.10 -7.80
CA ALA A 7 4.48 3.16 -7.72
C ALA A 7 5.10 1.78 -7.42
N LEU A 8 4.53 1.04 -6.46
CA LEU A 8 4.97 -0.33 -6.16
C LEU A 8 4.75 -1.28 -7.34
N ALA A 9 3.59 -1.21 -8.01
CA ALA A 9 3.30 -2.05 -9.17
C ALA A 9 4.29 -1.79 -10.34
N VAL A 10 4.64 -0.53 -10.60
CA VAL A 10 5.69 -0.17 -11.57
C VAL A 10 7.03 -0.78 -11.16
N ALA A 11 7.44 -0.64 -9.90
CA ALA A 11 8.71 -1.16 -9.40
C ALA A 11 8.76 -2.70 -9.37
N GLU A 12 7.65 -3.36 -9.01
CA GLU A 12 7.47 -4.81 -9.09
C GLU A 12 7.70 -5.30 -10.52
N ALA A 13 7.06 -4.66 -11.50
CA ALA A 13 7.18 -5.05 -12.91
C ALA A 13 8.59 -4.84 -13.47
N ALA A 14 9.23 -3.74 -13.10
CA ALA A 14 10.56 -3.40 -13.63
C ALA A 14 11.69 -4.19 -12.96
N TYR A 15 11.59 -4.45 -11.65
CA TYR A 15 12.74 -4.88 -10.85
C TYR A 15 12.44 -5.97 -9.82
N ASN A 16 11.28 -6.64 -9.88
CA ASN A 16 10.84 -7.57 -8.84
C ASN A 16 10.98 -6.95 -7.44
N PHE A 17 10.61 -5.67 -7.33
CA PHE A 17 10.88 -4.84 -6.16
C PHE A 17 9.96 -5.17 -4.99
N GLU A 18 10.53 -5.18 -3.79
CA GLU A 18 9.82 -5.20 -2.52
C GLU A 18 10.37 -4.10 -1.63
N HIS A 19 9.53 -3.20 -1.11
CA HIS A 19 10.02 -2.12 -0.25
C HIS A 19 10.41 -2.61 1.14
N ARG A 20 9.59 -3.51 1.70
CA ARG A 20 9.72 -4.15 3.03
C ARG A 20 9.72 -3.21 4.24
N ASP A 21 9.42 -1.93 4.06
CA ASP A 21 9.35 -0.98 5.19
C ASP A 21 8.47 0.26 4.94
N ILE A 22 7.25 0.05 4.44
CA ILE A 22 6.33 1.16 4.11
C ILE A 22 5.55 1.60 5.35
N HIS A 23 6.24 1.94 6.44
CA HIS A 23 5.61 2.55 7.59
C HIS A 23 5.25 4.02 7.31
N LEU A 24 4.38 4.64 8.11
CA LEU A 24 3.90 6.01 7.88
C LEU A 24 5.03 7.05 7.70
N GLY A 25 6.16 6.88 8.41
CA GLY A 25 7.33 7.75 8.28
C GLY A 25 8.04 7.71 6.92
N ASN A 26 7.81 6.66 6.12
CA ASN A 26 8.44 6.46 4.80
C ASN A 26 7.53 6.87 3.64
N ILE A 27 6.41 7.52 3.95
CA ILE A 27 5.50 8.13 2.99
C ILE A 27 5.54 9.64 3.16
N LEU A 28 6.10 10.34 2.17
CA LEU A 28 6.06 11.80 2.11
C LEU A 28 4.88 12.25 1.25
N VAL A 29 4.24 13.34 1.66
CA VAL A 29 3.15 13.97 0.90
C VAL A 29 3.50 15.42 0.69
N ARG A 30 3.52 15.86 -0.58
CA ARG A 30 3.84 17.23 -0.97
C ARG A 30 2.69 17.81 -1.79
N SER A 31 2.36 19.08 -1.57
CA SER A 31 1.42 19.79 -2.44
C SER A 31 1.95 19.88 -3.87
N THR A 32 1.06 19.87 -4.85
CA THR A 32 1.40 19.96 -6.27
C THR A 32 0.31 20.64 -7.06
N ASN A 33 0.71 21.37 -8.11
CA ASN A 33 -0.20 21.96 -9.10
C ASN A 33 -0.47 21.00 -10.27
N ALA A 34 0.24 19.87 -10.36
CA ALA A 34 -0.04 18.86 -11.37
C ALA A 34 -1.43 18.26 -11.12
N VAL A 35 -2.30 18.24 -12.13
CA VAL A 35 -3.66 17.71 -12.00
C VAL A 35 -3.64 16.18 -11.84
N SER A 36 -2.78 15.50 -12.59
CA SER A 36 -2.62 14.04 -12.53
C SER A 36 -1.17 13.61 -12.70
N LEU A 37 -0.87 12.40 -12.25
CA LEU A 37 0.40 11.71 -12.46
C LEU A 37 0.18 10.57 -13.44
N LYS A 38 1.08 10.43 -14.41
CA LYS A 38 1.02 9.38 -15.43
C LYS A 38 1.87 8.18 -15.01
N TYR A 39 1.33 7.00 -15.21
CA TYR A 39 1.98 5.73 -14.94
C TYR A 39 1.98 4.87 -16.20
N THR A 40 3.00 4.05 -16.35
CA THR A 40 3.10 3.07 -17.44
C THR A 40 3.65 1.79 -16.86
N ILE A 41 2.93 0.71 -17.12
CA ILE A 41 3.26 -0.62 -16.66
C ILE A 41 3.10 -1.55 -17.85
N HIS A 42 4.22 -2.08 -18.36
CA HIS A 42 4.24 -2.72 -19.68
C HIS A 42 3.59 -1.79 -20.72
N ASP A 43 2.58 -2.26 -21.45
CA ASP A 43 1.85 -1.48 -22.46
C ASP A 43 0.53 -0.88 -21.93
N ARG A 44 0.36 -0.83 -20.60
CA ARG A 44 -0.82 -0.19 -19.98
C ARG A 44 -0.48 1.20 -19.50
N HIS A 45 -1.24 2.17 -19.95
CA HIS A 45 -1.09 3.57 -19.59
C HIS A 45 -2.33 4.08 -18.83
N PHE A 46 -2.09 4.75 -17.71
CA PHE A 46 -3.14 5.32 -16.88
C PHE A 46 -2.62 6.51 -16.09
N SER A 47 -3.52 7.41 -15.70
CA SER A 47 -3.21 8.55 -14.85
C SER A 47 -4.01 8.53 -13.58
N ILE A 48 -3.42 8.99 -12.48
CA ILE A 48 -4.08 9.16 -11.19
C ILE A 48 -4.16 10.66 -10.89
N GLU A 49 -5.36 11.19 -10.61
CA GLU A 49 -5.51 12.57 -10.16
C GLU A 49 -4.76 12.78 -8.83
N THR A 50 -4.06 13.91 -8.72
CA THR A 50 -3.26 14.23 -7.53
C THR A 50 -4.12 14.68 -6.36
N VAL A 51 -5.33 15.18 -6.65
CA VAL A 51 -6.16 15.93 -5.70
C VAL A 51 -5.37 17.00 -4.93
N GLY A 52 -4.38 17.61 -5.60
CA GLY A 52 -3.48 18.62 -5.04
C GLY A 52 -2.24 18.08 -4.33
N TYR A 53 -2.02 16.76 -4.29
CA TYR A 53 -0.91 16.12 -3.57
C TYR A 53 -0.18 15.03 -4.37
N HIS A 54 1.14 15.03 -4.25
CA HIS A 54 2.04 14.00 -4.77
C HIS A 54 2.66 13.23 -3.60
N VAL A 55 2.54 11.90 -3.64
CA VAL A 55 3.07 10.96 -2.65
C VAL A 55 4.43 10.41 -3.10
N PHE A 56 5.40 10.37 -2.18
CA PHE A 56 6.72 9.77 -2.40
C PHE A 56 6.95 8.64 -1.41
N ILE A 57 7.47 7.52 -1.90
CA ILE A 57 7.96 6.40 -1.10
C ILE A 57 9.48 6.59 -0.94
N ILE A 58 9.98 6.52 0.28
CA ILE A 58 11.40 6.75 0.62
C ILE A 58 11.95 5.64 1.52
N ASP A 59 13.26 5.69 1.77
CA ASP A 59 14.00 4.78 2.64
C ASP A 59 13.95 3.31 2.19
N PHE A 60 14.91 2.97 1.32
CA PHE A 60 15.03 1.63 0.74
C PHE A 60 15.99 0.73 1.52
N THR A 61 16.31 1.06 2.77
CA THR A 61 17.33 0.36 3.57
C THR A 61 17.02 -1.13 3.71
N LEU A 62 15.74 -1.49 3.85
CA LEU A 62 15.29 -2.88 4.01
C LEU A 62 14.77 -3.52 2.72
N SER A 63 14.80 -2.79 1.60
CA SER A 63 14.21 -3.22 0.35
C SER A 63 14.94 -4.39 -0.30
N ARG A 64 14.24 -5.06 -1.20
CA ARG A 64 14.77 -6.07 -2.10
C ARG A 64 14.52 -5.66 -3.54
N ILE A 65 15.56 -5.72 -4.36
CA ILE A 65 15.49 -5.37 -5.78
C ILE A 65 16.29 -6.37 -6.61
N TYR A 66 15.79 -6.69 -7.80
CA TYR A 66 16.50 -7.45 -8.82
C TYR A 66 16.90 -6.50 -9.96
N CYS A 67 18.21 -6.31 -10.14
CA CYS A 67 18.78 -5.43 -11.17
C CYS A 67 20.09 -6.03 -11.66
N ASP A 68 20.40 -5.87 -12.94
CA ASP A 68 21.65 -6.35 -13.55
C ASP A 68 21.96 -7.82 -13.23
N GLN A 69 20.94 -8.67 -13.33
CA GLN A 69 21.01 -10.11 -13.04
C GLN A 69 21.34 -10.48 -11.58
N ASN A 70 21.37 -9.50 -10.67
CA ASN A 70 21.69 -9.68 -9.27
C ASN A 70 20.49 -9.33 -8.37
N VAL A 71 20.43 -9.97 -7.19
CA VAL A 71 19.49 -9.61 -6.12
C VAL A 71 20.24 -8.81 -5.07
N TYR A 72 19.71 -7.65 -4.72
CA TYR A 72 20.20 -6.82 -3.63
C TYR A 72 19.14 -6.78 -2.53
N CYS A 73 19.49 -7.25 -1.33
CA CYS A 73 18.62 -7.23 -0.16
C CYS A 73 19.42 -7.47 1.14
N VAL A 74 18.78 -7.15 2.27
CA VAL A 74 19.25 -7.53 3.62
C VAL A 74 18.32 -8.57 4.24
N GLY A 75 18.86 -9.41 5.12
CA GLY A 75 18.07 -10.30 5.95
C GLY A 75 17.34 -9.54 7.06
N LEU A 76 16.09 -9.92 7.35
CA LEU A 76 15.23 -9.20 8.32
C LEU A 76 14.90 -10.02 9.57
N ASP A 77 15.60 -11.13 9.80
CA ASP A 77 15.29 -12.06 10.90
C ASP A 77 15.39 -11.45 12.29
N GLU A 78 16.38 -10.59 12.52
CA GLU A 78 16.56 -9.92 13.81
C GLU A 78 15.42 -8.94 14.09
N ILE A 79 15.06 -8.12 13.09
CA ILE A 79 13.95 -7.17 13.18
C ILE A 79 12.62 -7.91 13.42
N ALA A 80 12.41 -9.01 12.70
CA ALA A 80 11.20 -9.84 12.85
C ALA A 80 11.12 -10.56 14.21
N ARG A 81 12.25 -10.81 14.90
CA ARG A 81 12.24 -11.37 16.28
C ARG A 81 11.97 -10.31 17.35
N GLN A 82 12.32 -9.05 17.10
CA GLN A 82 12.13 -7.94 18.05
C GLN A 82 10.67 -7.47 18.15
N SER A 83 9.78 -7.92 17.25
CA SER A 83 8.36 -7.60 17.34
C SER A 83 7.75 -8.30 18.57
N ASN A 84 7.31 -7.50 19.55
CA ASN A 84 6.86 -7.93 20.89
C ASN A 84 6.11 -9.27 20.95
N GLU A 85 6.60 -10.19 21.78
CA GLU A 85 5.98 -11.47 22.12
C GLU A 85 4.78 -11.34 23.10
N ASN A 86 4.51 -10.15 23.65
CA ASN A 86 3.72 -9.99 24.88
C ASN A 86 2.49 -9.06 24.81
N LYS A 87 1.87 -8.85 23.65
CA LYS A 87 0.52 -8.26 23.61
C LYS A 87 -0.40 -9.20 22.84
N GLU A 88 -1.45 -9.64 23.53
CA GLU A 88 -2.59 -10.35 22.95
C GLU A 88 -2.90 -9.80 21.57
N VAL A 89 -3.18 -10.71 20.63
CA VAL A 89 -3.58 -10.43 19.25
C VAL A 89 -4.88 -9.63 19.30
N SER A 90 -4.73 -8.32 19.50
CA SER A 90 -5.80 -7.33 19.44
C SER A 90 -6.10 -7.06 17.98
N ASP A 91 -7.36 -6.69 17.70
CA ASP A 91 -7.88 -6.24 16.40
C ASP A 91 -7.02 -5.15 15.72
N CYS A 92 -6.09 -4.53 16.45
CA CYS A 92 -5.18 -3.49 15.98
C CYS A 92 -3.81 -4.00 15.49
N ILE A 93 -3.62 -5.29 15.18
CA ILE A 93 -2.31 -5.84 14.77
C ILE A 93 -1.68 -5.06 13.61
N TRP A 94 -2.51 -4.62 12.67
CA TRP A 94 -2.13 -3.86 11.48
C TRP A 94 -1.86 -2.37 11.72
N LEU A 95 -2.06 -1.86 12.94
CA LEU A 95 -1.79 -0.46 13.28
C LEU A 95 -0.36 -0.26 13.83
N ASN A 96 0.35 -1.33 14.14
CA ASN A 96 1.72 -1.27 14.64
C ASN A 96 2.69 -1.85 13.61
N HIS A 97 3.55 -0.99 13.02
CA HIS A 97 4.51 -1.42 12.00
C HIS A 97 5.46 -2.52 12.50
N LYS A 98 5.72 -2.61 13.81
CA LYS A 98 6.62 -3.63 14.36
C LYS A 98 6.07 -5.04 14.15
N ASN A 99 4.75 -5.22 14.18
CA ASN A 99 4.11 -6.50 13.92
C ASN A 99 4.25 -6.92 12.45
N ILE A 100 4.41 -5.95 11.54
CA ILE A 100 4.45 -6.19 10.11
C ILE A 100 5.70 -6.97 9.71
N TYR A 101 6.84 -6.75 10.36
CA TYR A 101 8.06 -7.54 10.09
C TYR A 101 7.87 -9.02 10.41
N LYS A 102 7.15 -9.34 11.50
CA LYS A 102 6.80 -10.73 11.84
C LYS A 102 5.85 -11.36 10.82
N ILE A 103 4.79 -10.63 10.45
CA ILE A 103 3.85 -11.09 9.43
C ILE A 103 4.57 -11.34 8.09
N MET A 104 5.45 -10.42 7.67
CA MET A 104 6.28 -10.62 6.47
C MET A 104 7.17 -11.86 6.59
N ALA A 105 7.82 -12.08 7.74
CA ALA A 105 8.68 -13.24 7.95
C ALA A 105 7.90 -14.56 7.87
N GLU A 106 6.67 -14.60 8.39
CA GLU A 106 5.78 -15.76 8.31
C GLU A 106 5.35 -16.05 6.86
N TYR A 107 4.90 -15.02 6.12
CA TYR A 107 4.43 -15.17 4.73
C TYR A 107 5.56 -15.49 3.74
N SER A 108 6.72 -14.86 3.91
CA SER A 108 7.91 -15.09 3.06
C SER A 108 8.69 -16.34 3.44
N LYS A 109 8.32 -17.01 4.55
CA LYS A 109 9.10 -18.11 5.15
C LYS A 109 10.55 -17.73 5.43
N ARG A 110 10.82 -16.44 5.66
CA ARG A 110 12.15 -15.86 5.88
C ARG A 110 13.11 -16.04 4.69
N GLU A 111 12.59 -16.30 3.49
CA GLU A 111 13.38 -16.41 2.26
C GLU A 111 13.60 -15.01 1.65
N TRP A 112 14.41 -14.17 2.32
CA TRP A 112 14.55 -12.75 2.02
C TRP A 112 15.20 -12.43 0.66
N ASP A 113 15.93 -13.36 0.07
CA ASP A 113 16.54 -13.23 -1.27
C ASP A 113 15.53 -13.55 -2.40
N LYS A 114 14.54 -14.39 -2.12
CA LYS A 114 13.48 -14.71 -3.08
C LYS A 114 12.54 -13.53 -3.30
N TYR A 115 11.98 -13.48 -4.50
CA TYR A 115 10.95 -12.50 -4.83
C TYR A 115 9.60 -12.94 -4.26
N MET A 116 9.10 -12.16 -3.31
CA MET A 116 7.87 -12.38 -2.58
C MET A 116 7.04 -11.08 -2.55
N PRO A 117 6.39 -10.68 -3.66
CA PRO A 117 5.67 -9.41 -3.74
C PRO A 117 4.50 -9.27 -2.75
N ILE A 118 4.12 -10.38 -2.10
CA ILE A 118 3.19 -10.37 -0.96
C ILE A 118 3.67 -9.43 0.17
N THR A 119 4.97 -9.18 0.32
CA THR A 119 5.48 -8.21 1.31
C THR A 119 4.97 -6.80 1.03
N ASN A 120 4.87 -6.37 -0.24
CA ASN A 120 4.25 -5.10 -0.60
C ASN A 120 2.76 -5.08 -0.26
N ILE A 121 2.04 -6.18 -0.47
CA ILE A 121 0.62 -6.31 -0.11
C ILE A 121 0.41 -6.18 1.41
N ILE A 122 1.23 -6.85 2.21
CA ILE A 122 1.19 -6.77 3.67
C ILE A 122 1.40 -5.32 4.13
N TRP A 123 2.34 -4.59 3.53
CA TRP A 123 2.57 -3.19 3.82
C TRP A 123 1.44 -2.26 3.35
N LEU A 124 0.83 -2.55 2.20
CA LEU A 124 -0.35 -1.82 1.74
C LEU A 124 -1.55 -2.07 2.67
N LYS A 125 -1.70 -3.27 3.25
CA LYS A 125 -2.72 -3.56 4.27
C LYS A 125 -2.47 -2.71 5.52
N TYR A 126 -1.25 -2.70 6.04
CA TYR A 126 -0.85 -1.82 7.14
C TYR A 126 -1.20 -0.35 6.84
N MET A 127 -0.80 0.15 5.67
CA MET A 127 -1.03 1.54 5.28
C MET A 127 -2.52 1.89 5.24
N ASN A 128 -3.34 1.02 4.64
CA ASN A 128 -4.76 1.25 4.49
C ASN A 128 -5.50 1.24 5.84
N GLU A 129 -5.15 0.31 6.74
CA GLU A 129 -5.68 0.25 8.10
C GLU A 129 -5.36 1.53 8.89
N ASN A 130 -4.12 2.04 8.79
CA ASN A 130 -3.73 3.28 9.46
C ASN A 130 -4.48 4.51 8.90
N ILE A 131 -4.69 4.56 7.59
CA ILE A 131 -5.48 5.64 6.96
C ILE A 131 -6.93 5.57 7.45
N LEU A 132 -7.55 4.39 7.44
CA LEU A 132 -8.92 4.20 7.90
C LEU A 132 -9.09 4.55 9.38
N ASP A 133 -8.19 4.08 10.24
CA ASP A 133 -8.18 4.38 11.68
C ASP A 133 -8.06 5.89 11.93
N TYR A 134 -7.15 6.58 11.24
CA TYR A 134 -7.00 8.03 11.35
C TYR A 134 -8.26 8.76 10.90
N LEU A 135 -8.83 8.39 9.74
CA LEU A 135 -10.05 9.02 9.24
C LEU A 135 -11.22 8.83 10.19
N GLN A 136 -11.38 7.63 10.75
CA GLN A 136 -12.45 7.30 11.69
C GLN A 136 -12.33 8.08 13.00
N LYS A 137 -11.13 8.18 13.57
CA LYS A 137 -10.87 8.93 14.81
C LYS A 137 -11.10 10.44 14.65
N ASN A 138 -10.75 11.00 13.50
CA ASN A 138 -10.84 12.43 13.25
C ASN A 138 -12.16 12.87 12.62
N ASN A 139 -13.00 11.92 12.17
CA ASN A 139 -14.28 12.22 11.52
C ASN A 139 -15.36 11.22 11.97
N PRO A 140 -15.86 11.32 13.22
CA PRO A 140 -16.85 10.38 13.75
C PRO A 140 -18.13 10.28 12.92
N GLN A 141 -18.47 11.31 12.13
CA GLN A 141 -19.59 11.29 11.19
C GLN A 141 -19.50 10.17 10.15
N PHE A 142 -18.28 9.72 9.81
CA PHE A 142 -18.07 8.60 8.88
C PHE A 142 -18.32 7.21 9.50
N MET A 143 -18.60 7.14 10.82
CA MET A 143 -19.11 5.92 11.47
C MET A 143 -20.60 5.70 11.23
N LYS A 144 -21.38 6.76 10.99
CA LYS A 144 -22.82 6.63 10.78
C LYS A 144 -23.05 6.17 9.34
N LEU A 145 -23.54 4.95 9.17
CA LEU A 145 -23.90 4.29 7.89
C LEU A 145 -25.02 4.99 7.10
N VAL A 146 -25.32 6.27 7.37
CA VAL A 146 -26.41 6.98 6.69
C VAL A 146 -25.81 7.74 5.52
N PRO A 147 -26.09 7.35 4.26
CA PRO A 147 -25.79 8.21 3.14
C PRO A 147 -26.68 9.45 3.29
N PRO A 148 -26.15 10.68 3.38
CA PRO A 148 -26.97 11.82 3.03
C PRO A 148 -27.37 11.64 1.56
N ASN A 149 -28.56 12.10 1.17
CA ASN A 149 -29.10 12.02 -0.20
C ASN A 149 -28.18 12.60 -1.31
N ASN A 150 -27.03 13.19 -0.94
CA ASN A 150 -25.92 13.55 -1.81
C ASN A 150 -24.63 12.88 -1.28
N GLU A 151 -24.17 11.79 -1.91
CA GLU A 151 -22.87 11.20 -1.59
C GLU A 151 -21.75 12.21 -1.87
N HIS A 152 -21.21 12.82 -0.81
CA HIS A 152 -20.04 13.66 -0.91
C HIS A 152 -18.81 12.81 -1.31
N ASN A 153 -17.91 13.33 -2.16
CA ASN A 153 -16.75 12.60 -2.68
C ASN A 153 -15.91 11.90 -1.59
N GLN A 154 -15.88 12.45 -0.38
CA GLN A 154 -15.21 11.85 0.78
C GLN A 154 -15.81 10.50 1.21
N MET A 155 -17.15 10.35 1.18
CA MET A 155 -17.81 9.08 1.53
C MET A 155 -17.50 7.98 0.51
N LYS A 156 -17.47 8.34 -0.78
CA LYS A 156 -17.05 7.41 -1.85
C LYS A 156 -15.60 6.95 -1.65
N ALA A 157 -14.69 7.89 -1.34
CA ALA A 157 -13.30 7.56 -1.07
C ALA A 157 -13.15 6.61 0.13
N ILE A 158 -13.87 6.84 1.23
CA ILE A 158 -13.85 5.97 2.41
C ILE A 158 -14.41 4.57 2.10
N ASN A 159 -15.51 4.50 1.36
CA ASN A 159 -16.08 3.22 0.94
C ASN A 159 -15.13 2.42 0.05
N LEU A 160 -14.40 3.09 -0.86
CA LEU A 160 -13.34 2.46 -1.64
C LEU A 160 -12.20 1.94 -0.74
N LEU A 161 -11.71 2.75 0.20
CA LEU A 161 -10.67 2.32 1.15
C LEU A 161 -11.12 1.10 1.97
N ARG A 162 -12.38 1.05 2.42
CA ARG A 162 -12.97 -0.10 3.13
C ARG A 162 -13.04 -1.34 2.22
N LYS A 163 -13.60 -1.20 1.01
CA LYS A 163 -13.67 -2.28 0.02
C LYS A 163 -12.28 -2.86 -0.27
N TRP A 164 -11.28 -1.99 -0.46
CA TRP A 164 -9.90 -2.42 -0.66
C TRP A 164 -9.37 -3.13 0.58
N ASN A 165 -9.66 -2.63 1.79
CA ASN A 165 -9.19 -3.22 3.03
C ASN A 165 -9.64 -4.68 3.21
N ASP A 166 -10.86 -4.98 2.77
CA ASP A 166 -11.49 -6.30 2.89
C ASP A 166 -10.90 -7.32 1.91
N SER A 167 -10.42 -6.87 0.74
CA SER A 167 -9.87 -7.74 -0.29
C SER A 167 -8.35 -7.72 -0.42
N ILE A 168 -7.64 -6.76 0.19
CA ILE A 168 -6.22 -6.51 -0.12
C ILE A 168 -5.31 -7.72 0.07
N LEU A 169 -5.56 -8.54 1.10
CA LEU A 169 -4.78 -9.75 1.39
C LEU A 169 -5.09 -10.94 0.47
N GLN A 170 -6.10 -10.83 -0.39
CA GLN A 170 -6.43 -11.84 -1.40
C GLN A 170 -5.55 -11.68 -2.64
N HIS A 171 -4.83 -10.56 -2.77
CA HIS A 171 -3.95 -10.28 -3.90
C HIS A 171 -2.53 -10.78 -3.66
N LYS A 172 -1.85 -11.11 -4.75
CA LYS A 172 -0.49 -11.67 -4.75
C LYS A 172 0.60 -10.62 -4.83
N SER A 173 0.29 -9.42 -5.35
CA SER A 173 1.24 -8.33 -5.58
C SER A 173 0.54 -6.99 -5.71
N ALA A 174 1.28 -5.87 -5.59
CA ALA A 174 0.70 -4.55 -5.80
C ALA A 174 0.13 -4.40 -7.22
N MET A 175 0.75 -5.05 -8.22
CA MET A 175 0.22 -5.16 -9.58
C MET A 175 -1.15 -5.83 -9.64
N ASP A 176 -1.32 -6.94 -8.94
CA ASP A 176 -2.56 -7.71 -8.90
C ASP A 176 -3.67 -6.89 -8.23
N LEU A 177 -3.37 -6.27 -7.08
CA LEU A 177 -4.27 -5.34 -6.39
C LEU A 177 -4.67 -4.15 -7.28
N LEU A 178 -3.70 -3.56 -7.97
CA LEU A 178 -3.94 -2.43 -8.85
C LEU A 178 -4.97 -2.81 -9.92
N ASN A 179 -4.69 -3.87 -10.67
CA ASN A 179 -5.52 -4.28 -11.80
C ASN A 179 -6.90 -4.79 -11.39
N ASN A 180 -6.99 -5.58 -10.33
CA ASN A 180 -8.21 -6.29 -9.98
C ASN A 180 -9.08 -5.57 -8.95
N THR A 181 -8.63 -4.46 -8.38
CA THR A 181 -9.38 -3.75 -7.32
C THR A 181 -9.28 -2.23 -7.39
N ILE A 182 -8.09 -1.66 -7.62
CA ILE A 182 -7.92 -0.20 -7.58
C ILE A 182 -8.27 0.47 -8.91
N LEU A 183 -8.05 -0.15 -10.07
CA LEU A 183 -8.35 0.48 -11.36
C LEU A 183 -9.85 0.52 -11.68
N GLY A 184 -10.65 -0.45 -11.21
CA GLY A 184 -12.03 -0.65 -11.66
C GLY A 184 -13.00 0.49 -11.28
N ASP A 185 -13.23 0.69 -9.98
CA ASP A 185 -14.27 1.63 -9.49
C ASP A 185 -13.70 2.97 -9.00
N ASN A 186 -12.45 3.29 -9.35
CA ASN A 186 -11.76 4.42 -8.77
C ASN A 186 -11.92 5.68 -9.63
N PRO A 187 -12.70 6.70 -9.17
CA PRO A 187 -13.05 7.85 -9.99
C PRO A 187 -11.87 8.78 -10.27
N ILE A 188 -10.75 8.64 -9.55
CA ILE A 188 -9.54 9.45 -9.74
C ILE A 188 -8.53 8.78 -10.67
N ILE A 189 -8.90 7.69 -11.36
CA ILE A 189 -8.03 7.01 -12.31
C ILE A 189 -8.65 7.04 -13.70
N CYS A 190 -7.84 7.40 -14.70
CA CYS A 190 -8.23 7.38 -16.10
C CYS A 190 -7.24 6.53 -16.90
N MET A 191 -7.77 5.55 -17.65
CA MET A 191 -7.00 4.83 -18.66
C MET A 191 -6.85 5.71 -19.91
N TYR A 192 -5.72 5.60 -20.60
CA TYR A 192 -5.52 6.25 -21.89
C TYR A 192 -4.74 5.35 -22.85
N GLU A 193 -4.90 5.62 -24.14
CA GLU A 193 -4.22 4.91 -25.24
C GLU A 193 -2.73 5.26 -25.33
#